data_AF-A0A6B0QVL3-F1
#
_entry.id   AF-A0A6B0QVL3-F1
#
_cell.length_a   1.000
_cell.length_b   1.000
_cell.length_c   1.000
_cell.angle_alpha   90.00
_cell.angle_beta   90.00
_cell.angle_gamma   90.00
#
_symmetry.space_group_name_H-M   'P 1'
#
loop_
_entity.id
_entity.type
_entity.pdbx_description
1 polymer ?
#
loop_
_entity_poly.entity_id
_entity_poly.type
_entity_poly.pdbx_seq_one_letter_code
_entity_poly.pdbx_strand_id
1 'polypeptide(L)'
;MALMWLSLPGGLSVGDFRKVLMKTGLVLVVLGHVSFIAAALLHGTVLRYVAAPNDAVALQYCVVDILSVTSAIVVITSGISVIVLSRYLPSIPLRWTVFSSSVACALLSLTCALGLLASIAMTFATQGRALLAACTFGGPEPLALAPDCPFDPTRIYSSSLCLWGISLLFCVAESVFAVRSAQLAYQVLELRPWLGKSSHRMMQESPEPVEDPDLPSRTSSGPMTL
;
A
#
# COMPACT_ATOMS: atom_id res chain seq x y z
N MET A 1 9.05 11.18 19.37
CA MET A 1 9.60 10.91 18.02
C MET A 1 8.54 10.52 16.99
N ALA A 2 7.53 9.67 17.29
CA ALA A 2 6.47 9.31 16.32
C ALA A 2 5.64 10.50 15.80
N LEU A 3 5.41 11.52 16.64
CA LEU A 3 4.69 12.75 16.26
C LEU A 3 5.46 13.66 15.27
N MET A 4 6.80 13.56 15.20
CA MET A 4 7.60 14.33 14.22
C MET A 4 7.52 13.76 12.80
N TRP A 5 7.07 12.52 12.63
CA TRP A 5 6.91 11.90 11.31
C TRP A 5 5.57 12.26 10.63
N LEU A 6 4.60 12.74 11.43
CA LEU A 6 3.29 13.24 10.99
C LEU A 6 3.29 14.75 10.68
N SER A 7 4.40 15.46 10.94
CA SER A 7 4.49 16.89 10.63
C SER A 7 4.42 17.11 9.12
N LEU A 8 3.43 17.91 8.73
CA LEU A 8 3.16 18.27 7.34
C LEU A 8 4.39 19.01 6.76
N PRO A 9 4.87 18.66 5.55
CA PRO A 9 6.04 19.29 4.99
C PRO A 9 5.69 20.68 4.43
N GLY A 10 5.59 21.69 5.29
CA GLY A 10 5.44 23.08 4.88
C GLY A 10 6.72 23.59 4.21
N GLY A 11 6.66 23.98 2.94
CA GLY A 11 7.73 24.74 2.25
C GLY A 11 8.85 23.94 1.56
N LEU A 12 8.67 22.65 1.26
CA LEU A 12 9.70 21.87 0.55
C LEU A 12 9.74 22.13 -0.96
N SER A 13 10.96 22.20 -1.52
CA SER A 13 11.17 22.28 -2.96
C SER A 13 10.61 21.04 -3.68
N VAL A 14 10.26 21.17 -4.96
CA VAL A 14 9.80 20.03 -5.79
C VAL A 14 10.83 18.89 -5.78
N GLY A 15 12.13 19.22 -5.71
CA GLY A 15 13.21 18.24 -5.66
C GLY A 15 13.20 17.43 -4.37
N ASP A 16 12.94 18.05 -3.23
CA ASP A 16 12.90 17.37 -1.94
C ASP A 16 11.61 16.57 -1.77
N PHE A 17 10.51 17.06 -2.33
CA PHE A 17 9.25 16.32 -2.37
C PHE A 17 9.38 14.98 -3.12
N ARG A 18 10.09 14.96 -4.27
CA ARG A 18 10.39 13.71 -5.00
C ARG A 18 11.20 12.74 -4.16
N LYS A 19 12.23 13.22 -3.45
CA LYS A 19 13.06 12.37 -2.58
C LYS A 19 12.23 11.76 -1.45
N VAL A 20 11.33 12.53 -0.84
CA VAL A 20 10.43 12.04 0.22
C VAL A 20 9.47 10.99 -0.32
N LEU A 21 8.86 11.21 -1.49
CA LEU A 21 8.01 10.19 -2.14
C LEU A 21 8.80 8.91 -2.43
N MET A 22 9.97 9.03 -3.03
CA MET A 22 10.79 7.87 -3.37
C MET A 22 11.19 7.07 -2.12
N LYS A 23 11.62 7.75 -1.04
CA LYS A 23 11.93 7.10 0.24
C LYS A 23 10.70 6.42 0.85
N THR A 24 9.55 7.09 0.83
CA THR A 24 8.30 6.56 1.38
C THR A 24 7.82 5.34 0.59
N GLY A 25 7.85 5.40 -0.73
CA GLY A 25 7.49 4.28 -1.60
C GLY A 25 8.44 3.09 -1.44
N LEU A 26 9.75 3.31 -1.33
CA LEU A 26 10.72 2.24 -1.06
C LEU A 26 10.43 1.56 0.28
N VAL A 27 10.15 2.33 1.34
CA VAL A 27 9.80 1.78 2.65
C VAL A 27 8.52 0.95 2.57
N LEU A 28 7.47 1.44 1.89
CA LEU A 28 6.23 0.69 1.70
C LEU A 28 6.45 -0.62 0.95
N VAL A 29 7.28 -0.64 -0.10
CA VAL A 29 7.61 -1.87 -0.84
C VAL A 29 8.33 -2.88 0.05
N VAL A 30 9.36 -2.45 0.78
CA VAL A 30 10.11 -3.34 1.69
C VAL A 30 9.21 -3.88 2.79
N LEU A 31 8.39 -3.01 3.40
CA LEU A 31 7.48 -3.38 4.46
C LEU A 31 6.44 -4.40 3.96
N GLY A 32 5.81 -4.12 2.82
CA GLY A 32 4.85 -5.02 2.18
C GLY A 32 5.45 -6.38 1.82
N HIS A 33 6.72 -6.44 1.39
CA HIS A 33 7.39 -7.72 1.15
C HIS A 33 7.58 -8.54 2.44
N VAL A 34 8.03 -7.91 3.51
CA VAL A 34 8.22 -8.61 4.79
C VAL A 34 6.86 -9.06 5.35
N SER A 35 5.82 -8.23 5.24
CA SER A 35 4.45 -8.59 5.60
C SER A 35 3.90 -9.73 4.75
N PHE A 36 4.18 -9.73 3.44
CA PHE A 36 3.76 -10.83 2.55
C PHE A 36 4.41 -12.15 2.95
N ILE A 37 5.71 -12.14 3.29
CA ILE A 37 6.41 -13.34 3.78
C ILE A 37 5.80 -13.80 5.11
N ALA A 38 5.57 -12.89 6.06
CA ALA A 38 4.95 -13.21 7.34
C ALA A 38 3.54 -13.82 7.16
N ALA A 39 2.72 -13.21 6.30
CA ALA A 39 1.39 -13.70 5.97
C ALA A 39 1.43 -15.07 5.28
N ALA A 40 2.38 -15.31 4.37
CA ALA A 40 2.54 -16.62 3.73
C ALA A 40 2.94 -17.72 4.72
N LEU A 41 3.78 -17.39 5.72
CA LEU A 41 4.12 -18.32 6.80
C LEU A 41 2.88 -18.62 7.65
N LEU A 42 2.09 -17.61 8.01
CA LEU A 42 0.85 -17.77 8.75
C LEU A 42 -0.17 -18.61 7.97
N HIS A 43 -0.36 -18.35 6.68
CA HIS A 43 -1.22 -19.13 5.80
C HIS A 43 -0.81 -20.61 5.80
N GLY A 44 0.49 -20.89 5.67
CA GLY A 44 1.04 -22.25 5.73
C GLY A 44 0.80 -22.94 7.08
N THR A 45 0.82 -22.19 8.20
CA THR A 45 0.45 -22.75 9.51
C THR A 45 -1.04 -23.03 9.61
N VAL A 46 -1.92 -22.13 9.15
CA VAL A 46 -3.38 -22.31 9.21
C VAL A 46 -3.79 -23.55 8.41
N LEU A 47 -3.26 -23.73 7.19
CA LEU A 47 -3.53 -24.93 6.38
C LEU A 47 -3.11 -26.23 7.07
N ARG A 48 -2.07 -26.20 7.90
CA ARG A 48 -1.55 -27.38 8.60
C ARG A 48 -2.32 -27.72 9.87
N TYR A 49 -2.91 -26.73 10.54
CA TYR A 49 -3.53 -26.89 11.85
C TYR A 49 -5.07 -26.80 11.85
N VAL A 50 -5.69 -26.29 10.79
CA VAL A 50 -7.15 -26.10 10.66
C VAL A 50 -7.74 -27.06 9.63
N ALA A 51 -7.63 -28.37 9.87
CA ALA A 51 -8.16 -29.39 8.96
C ALA A 51 -9.67 -29.70 9.15
N ALA A 52 -10.34 -29.09 10.14
CA ALA A 52 -11.79 -29.24 10.37
C ALA A 52 -12.44 -27.87 10.66
N PRO A 53 -12.99 -27.17 9.66
CA PRO A 53 -13.39 -25.75 9.77
C PRO A 53 -14.79 -25.53 10.37
N ASN A 54 -15.28 -26.38 11.27
CA ASN A 54 -16.66 -26.29 11.77
C ASN A 54 -16.87 -25.24 12.88
N ASP A 55 -15.82 -24.54 13.32
CA ASP A 55 -15.90 -23.54 14.39
C ASP A 55 -15.73 -22.10 13.88
N ALA A 56 -16.53 -21.18 14.42
CA ALA A 56 -16.48 -19.74 14.09
C ALA A 56 -15.09 -19.10 14.29
N VAL A 57 -14.30 -19.64 15.21
CA VAL A 57 -12.93 -19.20 15.51
C VAL A 57 -11.97 -19.56 14.38
N ALA A 58 -12.11 -20.74 13.77
CA ALA A 58 -11.32 -21.16 12.62
C ALA A 58 -11.58 -20.25 11.40
N LEU A 59 -12.85 -19.89 11.18
CA LEU A 59 -13.24 -18.98 10.11
C LEU A 59 -12.63 -17.57 10.30
N GLN A 60 -12.59 -17.08 11.55
CA GLN A 60 -11.94 -15.80 11.86
C GLN A 60 -10.45 -15.81 11.48
N TYR A 61 -9.71 -16.86 11.81
CA TYR A 61 -8.29 -16.95 11.46
C TYR A 61 -8.08 -16.98 9.94
N CYS A 62 -8.88 -17.74 9.20
CA CYS A 62 -8.81 -17.78 7.74
C CYS A 62 -9.09 -16.40 7.10
N VAL A 63 -10.10 -15.68 7.59
CA VAL A 63 -10.44 -14.35 7.06
C VAL A 63 -9.31 -13.35 7.33
N VAL A 64 -8.77 -13.32 8.55
CA VAL A 64 -7.67 -12.41 8.92
C VAL A 64 -6.42 -12.71 8.11
N ASP A 65 -6.13 -13.99 7.86
CA ASP A 65 -4.98 -14.41 7.06
C ASP A 65 -5.10 -13.97 5.59
N ILE A 66 -6.26 -14.21 4.95
CA ILE A 66 -6.53 -13.74 3.58
C ILE A 66 -6.45 -12.21 3.50
N LEU A 67 -7.00 -11.51 4.50
CA LEU A 67 -6.91 -10.04 4.58
C LEU A 67 -5.45 -9.59 4.71
N SER A 68 -4.63 -10.29 5.50
CA SER A 68 -3.20 -9.99 5.65
C SER A 68 -2.44 -10.13 4.34
N VAL A 69 -2.64 -11.23 3.61
CA VAL A 69 -2.01 -11.46 2.30
C VAL A 69 -2.45 -10.39 1.29
N THR A 70 -3.75 -10.11 1.25
CA THR A 70 -4.31 -9.09 0.35
C THR A 70 -3.76 -7.70 0.69
N SER A 71 -3.68 -7.36 1.98
CA SER A 71 -3.10 -6.10 2.46
C SER A 71 -1.67 -5.93 1.99
N ALA A 72 -0.82 -6.95 2.18
CA ALA A 72 0.58 -6.89 1.78
C ALA A 72 0.75 -6.64 0.27
N ILE A 73 -0.05 -7.30 -0.58
CA ILE A 73 -0.03 -7.08 -2.04
C ILE A 73 -0.43 -5.65 -2.38
N VAL A 74 -1.49 -5.13 -1.76
CA VAL A 74 -1.98 -3.76 -1.99
C VAL A 74 -0.93 -2.73 -1.51
N VAL A 75 -0.25 -2.98 -0.40
CA VAL A 75 0.87 -2.15 0.11
C VAL A 75 2.04 -2.13 -0.87
N ILE A 76 2.45 -3.28 -1.42
CA ILE A 76 3.53 -3.36 -2.43
C ILE A 76 3.15 -2.55 -3.68
N THR A 77 1.96 -2.79 -4.22
CA THR A 77 1.49 -2.09 -5.44
C THR A 77 1.32 -0.59 -5.22
N SER A 78 0.85 -0.16 -4.04
CA SER A 78 0.79 1.24 -3.67
C SER A 78 2.18 1.86 -3.51
N GLY A 79 3.13 1.16 -2.88
CA GLY A 79 4.53 1.60 -2.78
C GLY A 79 5.18 1.81 -4.15
N ILE A 80 4.96 0.89 -5.10
CA ILE A 80 5.40 1.05 -6.50
C ILE A 80 4.74 2.28 -7.13
N SER A 81 3.43 2.45 -6.95
CA SER A 81 2.70 3.61 -7.48
C SER A 81 3.24 4.95 -6.95
N VAL A 82 3.61 5.01 -5.66
CA VAL A 82 4.27 6.17 -5.04
C VAL A 82 5.65 6.44 -5.67
N ILE A 83 6.44 5.39 -5.94
CA ILE A 83 7.74 5.52 -6.62
C ILE A 83 7.54 6.06 -8.04
N VAL A 84 6.57 5.53 -8.79
CA VAL A 84 6.27 6.03 -10.14
C VAL A 84 5.81 7.49 -10.09
N LEU A 85 4.99 7.86 -9.10
CA LEU A 85 4.55 9.25 -8.91
C LEU A 85 5.71 10.20 -8.63
N SER A 86 6.76 9.74 -7.93
CA SER A 86 7.96 10.56 -7.70
C SER A 86 8.65 10.98 -9.01
N ARG A 87 8.54 10.18 -10.08
CA ARG A 87 9.12 10.45 -11.40
C ARG A 87 8.16 11.22 -12.30
N TYR A 88 6.86 10.94 -12.19
CA TYR A 88 5.81 11.53 -13.03
C TYR A 88 4.88 12.42 -12.20
N LEU A 89 5.42 13.31 -11.38
CA LEU A 89 4.63 14.24 -10.55
C LEU A 89 3.51 15.00 -11.29
N PRO A 90 3.65 15.43 -12.57
CA PRO A 90 2.59 16.17 -13.27
C PRO A 90 1.35 15.34 -13.62
N SER A 91 1.42 14.00 -13.62
CA SER A 91 0.31 13.18 -14.10
C SER A 91 -0.85 13.14 -13.10
N ILE A 92 -1.98 13.73 -13.50
CA ILE A 92 -3.23 13.78 -12.74
C ILE A 92 -3.76 12.38 -12.38
N PRO A 93 -3.86 11.40 -13.32
CA PRO A 93 -4.42 10.10 -12.96
C PRO A 93 -3.56 9.39 -11.90
N LEU A 94 -2.24 9.51 -11.98
CA LEU A 94 -1.33 8.86 -11.04
C LEU A 94 -1.48 9.41 -9.62
N ARG A 95 -1.72 10.72 -9.46
CA ARG A 95 -2.00 11.33 -8.15
C ARG A 95 -3.25 10.73 -7.51
N TRP A 96 -4.34 10.62 -8.27
CA TRP A 96 -5.58 10.00 -7.79
C TRP A 96 -5.39 8.52 -7.48
N THR A 97 -4.63 7.79 -8.30
CA THR A 97 -4.33 6.37 -8.03
C THR A 97 -3.52 6.19 -6.75
N VAL A 98 -2.51 7.03 -6.50
CA VAL A 98 -1.70 6.95 -5.29
C VAL A 98 -2.51 7.35 -4.06
N PHE A 99 -3.32 8.41 -4.16
CA PHE A 99 -4.20 8.81 -3.06
C PHE A 99 -5.20 7.70 -2.71
N SER A 100 -5.93 7.18 -3.71
CA SER A 100 -6.92 6.12 -3.53
C SER A 100 -6.29 4.83 -3.00
N SER A 101 -5.20 4.36 -3.63
CA SER A 101 -4.49 3.15 -3.18
C SER A 101 -3.90 3.31 -1.78
N SER A 102 -3.36 4.48 -1.41
CA SER A 102 -2.83 4.73 -0.07
C SER A 102 -3.92 4.69 0.99
N VAL A 103 -5.10 5.24 0.71
CA VAL A 103 -6.26 5.16 1.62
C VAL A 103 -6.73 3.71 1.75
N ALA A 104 -6.82 2.97 0.64
CA ALA A 104 -7.16 1.56 0.65
C ALA A 104 -6.16 0.72 1.47
N CYS A 105 -4.85 0.95 1.28
CA CYS A 105 -3.79 0.34 2.10
C CYS A 105 -3.98 0.60 3.58
N ALA A 106 -4.22 1.87 3.95
CA ALA A 106 -4.35 2.26 5.35
C ALA A 106 -5.55 1.57 6.01
N LEU A 107 -6.70 1.55 5.33
CA LEU A 107 -7.91 0.88 5.82
C LEU A 107 -7.72 -0.63 5.91
N LEU A 108 -7.16 -1.26 4.88
CA LEU A 108 -6.96 -2.71 4.83
C LEU A 108 -5.91 -3.19 5.84
N SER A 109 -4.83 -2.43 6.02
CA SER A 109 -3.81 -2.74 7.05
C SER A 109 -4.38 -2.55 8.46
N LEU A 110 -5.23 -1.54 8.66
CA LEU A 110 -5.91 -1.31 9.93
C LEU A 110 -6.92 -2.41 10.25
N THR A 111 -7.74 -2.84 9.28
CA THR A 111 -8.67 -3.96 9.49
C THR A 111 -7.92 -5.26 9.76
N CYS A 112 -6.81 -5.51 9.07
CA CYS A 112 -5.93 -6.63 9.35
C CYS A 112 -5.35 -6.57 10.78
N ALA A 113 -4.85 -5.41 11.20
CA ALA A 113 -4.33 -5.20 12.56
C ALA A 113 -5.40 -5.45 13.63
N LEU A 114 -6.62 -4.95 13.43
CA LEU A 114 -7.74 -5.21 14.34
C LEU A 114 -8.13 -6.69 14.38
N GLY A 115 -8.13 -7.36 13.23
CA GLY A 115 -8.40 -8.81 13.13
C GLY A 115 -7.33 -9.66 13.82
N LEU A 116 -6.05 -9.33 13.65
CA LEU A 116 -4.94 -9.97 14.34
C LEU A 116 -5.00 -9.70 15.84
N LEU A 117 -5.30 -8.47 16.25
CA LEU A 117 -5.45 -8.12 17.66
C LEU A 117 -6.61 -8.87 18.31
N ALA A 118 -7.76 -8.95 17.64
CA ALA A 118 -8.90 -9.74 18.10
C ALA A 118 -8.55 -11.23 18.21
N SER A 119 -7.80 -11.76 17.24
CA SER A 119 -7.30 -13.15 17.24
C SER A 119 -6.39 -13.40 18.44
N ILE A 120 -5.40 -12.54 18.68
CA ILE A 120 -4.50 -12.61 19.82
C ILE A 120 -5.27 -12.50 21.15
N ALA A 121 -6.18 -11.53 21.27
CA ALA A 121 -6.97 -11.32 22.48
C ALA A 121 -7.88 -12.52 22.81
N MET A 122 -8.56 -13.07 21.81
CA MET A 122 -9.38 -14.28 21.97
C MET A 122 -8.53 -15.48 22.37
N THR A 123 -7.33 -15.61 21.81
CA THR A 123 -6.38 -16.67 22.19
C THR A 123 -5.94 -16.56 23.66
N PHE A 124 -5.72 -15.36 24.19
CA PHE A 124 -5.43 -15.18 25.62
C PHE A 124 -6.67 -15.40 26.50
N ALA A 125 -7.83 -14.88 26.10
CA ALA A 125 -9.08 -15.03 26.85
C ALA A 125 -9.53 -16.49 26.98
N THR A 126 -9.24 -17.31 25.96
CA THR A 126 -9.54 -18.75 25.95
C THR A 126 -8.41 -19.61 26.51
N GLN A 127 -7.38 -19.02 27.13
CA GLN A 127 -6.19 -19.71 27.66
C GLN A 127 -5.50 -20.62 26.61
N GLY A 128 -5.59 -20.28 25.32
CA GLY A 128 -5.03 -21.07 24.22
C GLY A 128 -5.80 -22.34 23.85
N ARG A 129 -6.93 -22.66 24.51
CA ARG A 129 -7.69 -23.90 24.25
C ARG A 129 -8.17 -24.04 22.80
N ALA A 130 -8.48 -22.91 22.13
CA ALA A 130 -8.91 -22.91 20.73
C ALA A 130 -7.79 -23.27 19.73
N LEU A 131 -6.52 -22.99 20.06
CA LEU A 131 -5.36 -23.40 19.26
C LEU A 131 -4.91 -24.83 19.58
N LEU A 132 -5.28 -25.35 20.76
CA LEU A 132 -4.95 -26.68 21.25
C LEU A 132 -6.02 -27.74 20.94
N ALA A 133 -7.14 -27.37 20.30
CA ALA A 133 -8.23 -28.30 19.94
C ALA A 133 -7.80 -29.42 18.97
N ALA A 134 -6.63 -29.31 18.35
CA ALA A 134 -6.02 -30.37 17.54
C ALA A 134 -5.45 -31.54 18.37
N CYS A 135 -5.22 -31.37 19.68
CA CYS A 135 -4.99 -32.49 20.60
C CYS A 135 -6.35 -32.83 21.23
N THR A 136 -6.82 -34.07 21.07
CA THR A 136 -8.11 -34.52 21.63
C THR A 136 -8.11 -34.41 23.15
N PHE A 137 -8.72 -33.35 23.70
CA PHE A 137 -9.07 -33.26 25.12
C PHE A 137 -10.26 -34.18 25.40
N GLY A 138 -10.00 -35.48 25.41
CA GLY A 138 -10.91 -36.47 25.95
C GLY A 138 -10.85 -36.48 27.47
N GLY A 139 -11.67 -35.66 28.14
CA GLY A 139 -12.04 -35.86 29.54
C GLY A 139 -11.54 -34.81 30.55
N PRO A 140 -12.18 -34.74 31.74
CA PRO A 140 -11.96 -33.70 32.73
C PRO A 140 -10.83 -34.09 33.70
N GLU A 141 -9.58 -33.91 33.30
CA GLU A 141 -8.43 -34.01 34.23
C GLU A 141 -7.45 -32.84 33.97
N PRO A 142 -6.81 -32.29 35.00
CA PRO A 142 -6.11 -31.03 34.94
C PRO A 142 -4.78 -31.14 34.19
N LEU A 143 -4.69 -30.38 33.10
CA LEU A 143 -3.54 -29.58 32.62
C LEU A 143 -2.12 -30.17 32.49
N ALA A 144 -1.85 -31.45 32.78
CA ALA A 144 -0.46 -31.92 32.82
C ALA A 144 -0.04 -32.88 31.70
N LEU A 145 -0.85 -33.82 31.24
CA LEU A 145 -0.36 -34.93 30.40
C LEU A 145 -1.38 -35.28 29.30
N ALA A 146 -1.28 -34.66 28.13
CA ALA A 146 -1.91 -35.16 26.91
C ALA A 146 -0.97 -36.21 26.29
N PRO A 147 -1.28 -37.53 26.30
CA PRO A 147 -0.30 -38.57 26.00
C PRO A 147 -0.01 -38.78 24.50
N ASP A 148 -0.76 -38.18 23.57
CA ASP A 148 -0.68 -38.54 22.14
C ASP A 148 -0.66 -37.31 21.21
N CYS A 149 0.24 -36.36 21.45
CA CYS A 149 0.59 -35.35 20.46
C CYS A 149 2.09 -35.51 20.09
N PRO A 150 2.44 -35.87 18.84
CA PRO A 150 3.82 -36.16 18.42
C PRO A 150 4.75 -34.93 18.40
N PHE A 151 4.22 -33.75 18.71
CA PHE A 151 4.95 -32.49 18.82
C PHE A 151 4.56 -31.77 20.10
N ASP A 152 5.53 -31.19 20.79
CA ASP A 152 5.31 -30.37 21.98
C ASP A 152 4.48 -29.12 21.61
N PRO A 153 3.21 -29.02 22.06
CA PRO A 153 2.29 -27.98 21.62
C PRO A 153 2.64 -26.59 22.17
N THR A 154 3.41 -26.51 23.26
CA THR A 154 3.81 -25.24 23.87
C THR A 154 4.73 -24.41 22.96
N ARG A 155 5.60 -25.07 22.20
CA ARG A 155 6.58 -24.42 21.33
C ARG A 155 5.96 -23.86 20.06
N ILE A 156 5.00 -24.59 19.48
CA ILE A 156 4.28 -24.21 18.26
C ILE A 156 3.34 -23.02 18.57
N TYR A 157 2.63 -23.08 19.70
CA TYR A 157 1.78 -21.99 20.16
C TYR A 157 2.54 -20.67 20.33
N SER A 158 3.68 -20.71 21.03
CA SER A 158 4.52 -19.52 21.21
C SER A 158 5.04 -18.95 19.89
N SER A 159 5.41 -19.82 18.94
CA SER A 159 5.93 -19.40 17.64
C SER A 159 4.86 -18.72 16.78
N SER A 160 3.63 -19.28 16.73
CA SER A 160 2.51 -18.69 15.98
C SER A 160 2.06 -17.36 16.59
N LEU A 161 2.02 -17.25 17.91
CA LEU A 161 1.65 -16.01 18.60
C LEU A 161 2.71 -14.92 18.37
N CYS A 162 4.00 -15.28 18.37
CA CYS A 162 5.07 -14.37 17.96
C CYS A 162 4.91 -13.89 16.52
N LEU A 163 4.58 -14.79 15.57
CA LEU A 163 4.35 -14.40 14.17
C LEU A 163 3.14 -13.47 14.04
N TRP A 164 2.04 -13.72 14.75
CA TRP A 164 0.89 -12.80 14.79
C TRP A 164 1.27 -11.44 15.37
N GLY A 165 2.07 -11.41 16.43
CA GLY A 165 2.57 -10.17 17.03
C GLY A 165 3.47 -9.36 16.07
N ILE A 166 4.37 -10.04 15.37
CA ILE A 166 5.23 -9.42 14.35
C ILE A 166 4.38 -8.90 13.17
N SER A 167 3.42 -9.70 12.69
CA SER A 167 2.53 -9.32 11.60
C SER A 167 1.66 -8.12 12.00
N LEU A 168 1.17 -8.08 13.25
CA LEU A 168 0.42 -6.95 13.80
C LEU A 168 1.27 -5.67 13.78
N LEU A 169 2.54 -5.75 14.20
CA LEU A 169 3.46 -4.62 14.17
C LEU A 169 3.67 -4.10 12.74
N PHE A 170 3.82 -5.01 11.77
CA PHE A 170 3.96 -4.62 10.37
C PHE A 170 2.67 -3.99 9.82
N CYS A 171 1.49 -4.55 10.07
CA CYS A 171 0.22 -3.93 9.65
C CYS A 171 0.04 -2.51 10.21
N VAL A 172 0.41 -2.28 11.47
CA VAL A 172 0.38 -0.93 12.06
C VAL A 172 1.38 -0.01 11.36
N ALA A 173 2.62 -0.46 11.14
CA ALA A 173 3.61 0.34 10.42
C ALA A 173 3.15 0.66 8.99
N GLU A 174 2.58 -0.30 8.27
CA GLU A 174 2.03 -0.12 6.91
C GLU A 174 0.94 0.93 6.90
N SER A 175 0.00 0.86 7.86
CA SER A 175 -1.07 1.85 7.98
C SER A 175 -0.51 3.27 8.19
N VAL A 176 0.54 3.42 9.01
CA VAL A 176 1.17 4.74 9.27
C VAL A 176 1.85 5.27 8.01
N PHE A 177 2.62 4.44 7.30
CA PHE A 177 3.28 4.86 6.07
C PHE A 177 2.28 5.11 4.93
N ALA A 178 1.18 4.36 4.86
CA ALA A 178 0.10 4.55 3.90
C ALA A 178 -0.70 5.84 4.17
N VAL A 179 -0.97 6.16 5.44
CA VAL A 179 -1.57 7.47 5.81
C VAL A 179 -0.62 8.59 5.40
N ARG A 180 0.69 8.44 5.64
CA ARG A 180 1.68 9.43 5.23
C ARG A 180 1.72 9.61 3.71
N SER A 181 1.68 8.53 2.94
CA SER A 181 1.64 8.64 1.47
C SER A 181 0.34 9.27 0.98
N ALA A 182 -0.80 8.99 1.62
CA ALA A 182 -2.06 9.66 1.32
C ALA A 182 -2.00 11.16 1.60
N GLN A 183 -1.42 11.58 2.74
CA GLN A 183 -1.19 12.99 3.07
C GLN A 183 -0.30 13.67 2.03
N LEU A 184 0.80 13.03 1.63
CA LEU A 184 1.70 13.56 0.59
C LEU A 184 0.96 13.69 -0.76
N ALA A 185 0.18 12.68 -1.16
CA ALA A 185 -0.62 12.73 -2.38
C ALA A 185 -1.69 13.83 -2.33
N TYR A 186 -2.32 14.02 -1.17
CA TYR A 186 -3.28 15.10 -0.94
C TYR A 186 -2.65 16.48 -1.10
N GLN A 187 -1.45 16.70 -0.54
CA GLN A 187 -0.71 17.96 -0.73
C GLN A 187 -0.39 18.22 -2.22
N VAL A 188 -0.06 17.18 -2.98
CA VAL A 188 0.16 17.30 -4.44
C VAL A 188 -1.12 17.63 -5.20
N LEU A 189 -2.26 17.13 -4.72
CA LEU A 189 -3.59 17.44 -5.24
C LEU A 189 -3.98 18.89 -4.93
N GLU A 190 -3.75 19.39 -3.71
CA GLU A 190 -4.06 20.77 -3.27
C GLU A 190 -3.20 21.86 -3.93
N LEU A 191 -1.93 21.58 -4.23
CA LEU A 191 -1.04 22.57 -4.87
C LEU A 191 -1.40 22.86 -6.34
N ARG A 192 -2.34 22.12 -6.95
CA ARG A 192 -2.59 22.11 -8.39
C ARG A 192 -4.05 22.05 -8.89
N PRO A 193 -5.15 22.25 -8.12
CA PRO A 193 -6.49 22.37 -8.71
C PRO A 193 -6.55 23.50 -9.74
N TRP A 194 -5.65 24.48 -9.64
CA TRP A 194 -5.62 25.70 -10.45
C TRP A 194 -4.79 25.65 -11.74
N LEU A 195 -3.96 24.62 -11.98
CA LEU A 195 -3.09 24.57 -13.18
C LEU A 195 -3.62 23.68 -14.31
N GLY A 196 -4.74 22.99 -14.08
CA GLY A 196 -5.43 22.18 -15.09
C GLY A 196 -6.25 22.99 -16.10
N LYS A 197 -6.47 24.29 -15.88
CA LYS A 197 -7.26 25.14 -16.79
C LYS A 197 -6.47 25.68 -17.98
N SER A 198 -5.14 25.56 -18.02
CA SER A 198 -4.31 26.16 -19.07
C SER A 198 -4.05 25.24 -20.27
N SER A 199 -4.20 23.91 -20.15
CA SER A 199 -3.73 23.01 -21.21
C SER A 199 -4.75 22.75 -22.33
N HIS A 200 -6.00 23.20 -22.18
CA HIS A 200 -7.01 23.11 -23.24
C HIS A 200 -7.02 24.30 -24.21
N ARG A 201 -6.11 25.28 -24.05
CA ARG A 201 -6.07 26.50 -24.88
C ARG A 201 -4.86 26.60 -25.81
N MET A 202 -4.18 25.49 -26.11
CA MET A 202 -2.98 25.49 -26.95
C MET A 202 -3.01 24.49 -28.12
N MET A 203 -4.19 23.93 -28.45
CA MET A 203 -4.39 23.06 -29.62
C MET A 203 -5.47 23.62 -30.57
N GLN A 204 -5.72 24.93 -30.54
CA GLN A 204 -6.63 25.57 -31.49
C GLN A 204 -6.26 27.05 -31.66
N GLU A 205 -5.13 27.33 -32.31
CA GLU A 205 -4.96 28.52 -33.15
C GLU A 205 -3.70 28.35 -34.01
N SER A 206 -3.89 28.19 -35.32
CA SER A 206 -2.88 28.59 -36.31
C SER A 206 -3.60 29.29 -37.45
N PRO A 207 -3.64 30.63 -37.46
CA PRO A 207 -3.97 31.43 -38.62
C PRO A 207 -2.67 31.82 -39.33
N GLU A 208 -2.48 31.39 -40.59
CA GLU A 208 -1.52 32.06 -41.47
C GLU A 208 -2.21 33.25 -42.14
N PRO A 209 -1.63 34.45 -42.01
CA PRO A 209 -1.42 35.29 -43.17
C PRO A 209 -0.05 35.99 -43.10
N VAL A 210 0.69 36.00 -44.22
CA VAL A 210 1.84 36.88 -44.41
C VAL A 210 1.70 37.55 -45.77
N GLU A 211 1.26 38.80 -45.76
CA GLU A 211 1.54 39.78 -46.83
C GLU A 211 2.68 40.67 -46.32
N ASP A 212 3.74 40.82 -47.13
CA ASP A 212 4.81 41.81 -46.92
C ASP A 212 4.92 42.70 -48.18
N PRO A 213 5.06 44.04 -48.07
CA PRO A 213 4.88 44.95 -49.19
C PRO A 213 6.19 45.50 -49.81
N ASP A 214 6.10 45.77 -51.12
CA ASP A 214 6.74 46.84 -51.92
C ASP A 214 8.18 46.70 -52.51
N LEU A 215 8.19 46.33 -53.80
CA LEU A 215 8.88 46.85 -55.01
C LEU A 215 10.27 47.56 -54.92
N PRO A 216 11.16 47.36 -55.93
CA PRO A 216 10.96 47.98 -57.24
C PRO A 216 11.33 47.14 -58.49
N SER A 217 10.91 47.68 -59.62
CA SER A 217 10.91 47.21 -61.01
C SER A 217 12.27 46.86 -61.64
N ARG A 218 12.28 45.81 -62.48
CA ARG A 218 13.04 45.78 -63.75
C ARG A 218 12.46 44.78 -64.74
N THR A 219 11.90 45.31 -65.82
CA THR A 219 11.48 44.63 -67.04
C THR A 219 12.68 44.19 -67.88
N SER A 220 12.61 43.01 -68.50
CA SER A 220 13.24 42.76 -69.81
C SER A 220 12.78 41.44 -70.42
N SER A 221 12.05 41.52 -71.54
CA SER A 221 12.28 40.65 -72.70
C SER A 221 11.59 41.23 -73.94
N GLY A 222 12.40 41.62 -74.93
CA GLY A 222 11.97 42.02 -76.27
C GLY A 222 13.07 42.80 -77.03
N PRO A 223 13.71 42.22 -78.07
CA PRO A 223 14.80 42.87 -78.81
C PRO A 223 14.33 43.73 -80.00
N MET A 224 15.10 44.82 -80.19
CA MET A 224 15.49 45.62 -81.38
C MET A 224 14.82 45.48 -82.78
N THR A 225 14.69 46.69 -83.38
CA THR A 225 14.82 47.10 -84.81
C THR A 225 13.68 46.73 -85.77
N LEU A 226 13.21 47.63 -86.66
CA LEU A 226 13.83 48.79 -87.33
C LEU A 226 12.76 49.86 -87.61
#